data_AF-A0A9D6KB11-F1
#
_entry.id   AF-A0A9D6KB11-F1
#
_cell.length_a   1.000
_cell.length_b   1.000
_cell.length_c   1.000
_cell.angle_alpha   90.00
_cell.angle_beta   90.00
_cell.angle_gamma   90.00
#
_symmetry.space_group_name_H-M   'P 1'
#
loop_
_entity.id
_entity.type
_entity.pdbx_description
1 polymer ?
#
loop_
_entity_poly.entity_id
_entity_poly.type
_entity_poly.pdbx_seq_one_letter_code
_entity_poly.pdbx_strand_id
1 'polypeptide(L)' 'MIKLDLHAERVEEALDRVARFLDEAVFRNESEALIIHGHGKGLLKRAVRHYLSTSPYASGFRAGYPSEGGDGATVVTLRE' A
#
# COMPACT_ATOMS: atom_id res chain seq x y z
N MET A 1 -1.37 0.76 12.78
CA MET A 1 -1.26 0.30 11.39
C MET A 1 0.07 -0.40 11.18
N ILE A 2 0.01 -1.56 10.52
CA ILE A 2 1.20 -2.25 10.01
C ILE A 2 1.74 -1.53 8.75
N LYS A 3 3.00 -1.79 8.39
CA LYS A 3 3.64 -1.13 7.24
C LYS A 3 4.40 -2.10 6.35
N LEU A 4 4.37 -1.83 5.05
CA LEU A 4 5.14 -2.50 4.01
C LEU A 4 6.01 -1.48 3.29
N ASP A 5 7.32 -1.75 3.22
CA ASP A 5 8.27 -0.96 2.45
C ASP A 5 8.59 -1.68 1.12
N LEU A 6 8.48 -0.93 0.01
CA LEU A 6 8.66 -1.38 -1.37
C LEU A 6 9.87 -0.74 -2.08
N HIS A 7 10.73 -0.03 -1.35
CA HIS A 7 11.86 0.66 -1.98
C HIS A 7 12.81 -0.34 -2.66
N ALA A 8 13.36 0.09 -3.82
CA ALA A 8 14.27 -0.68 -4.66
C ALA A 8 13.69 -1.94 -5.33
N GLU A 9 12.37 -2.16 -5.24
CA GLU A 9 11.72 -3.30 -5.89
C GLU A 9 11.26 -2.99 -7.31
N ARG A 10 11.18 -4.05 -8.12
CA ARG A 10 10.51 -3.98 -9.42
C ARG A 10 9.00 -3.93 -9.19
N VAL A 11 8.28 -3.31 -10.11
CA VAL A 11 6.82 -3.10 -9.97
C VAL A 11 6.06 -4.42 -9.79
N GLU A 12 6.42 -5.46 -10.53
CA GLU A 12 5.76 -6.78 -10.46
C GLU A 12 5.94 -7.41 -9.07
N GLU A 13 7.18 -7.50 -8.59
CA GLU A 13 7.53 -8.04 -7.26
C GLU A 13 6.83 -7.27 -6.13
N ALA A 14 6.78 -5.95 -6.25
CA ALA A 14 6.15 -5.07 -5.29
C ALA A 14 4.64 -5.32 -5.21
N LEU A 15 3.96 -5.52 -6.35
CA LEU A 15 2.52 -5.79 -6.37
C LEU A 15 2.17 -7.14 -5.74
N ASP A 16 2.96 -8.18 -6.00
CA ASP A 16 2.77 -9.49 -5.36
C ASP A 16 2.91 -9.41 -3.83
N ARG A 17 3.89 -8.62 -3.36
CA ARG A 17 4.07 -8.38 -1.92
C ARG A 17 2.95 -7.55 -1.32
N VAL A 18 2.45 -6.54 -2.03
CA VAL A 18 1.28 -5.77 -1.59
C VAL A 18 0.06 -6.68 -1.45
N ALA A 19 -0.20 -7.55 -2.43
CA ALA A 19 -1.33 -8.47 -2.35
C ALA A 19 -1.26 -9.37 -1.12
N ARG A 20 -0.13 -10.03 -0.90
CA ARG A 20 0.09 -10.89 0.28
C ARG A 20 0.00 -10.11 1.60
N PHE A 21 0.58 -8.92 1.64
CA PHE A 21 0.56 -8.08 2.83
C PHE A 21 -0.85 -7.64 3.21
N LEU A 22 -1.69 -7.25 2.24
CA LEU A 22 -3.07 -6.87 2.52
C LEU A 22 -3.92 -8.08 2.95
N ASP A 23 -3.71 -9.25 2.36
CA ASP A 23 -4.36 -10.50 2.78
C ASP A 23 -4.05 -10.81 4.25
N GLU A 24 -2.78 -10.76 4.64
CA GLU A 24 -2.35 -10.93 6.03
C GLU A 24 -2.90 -9.84 6.96
N ALA A 25 -3.02 -8.60 6.49
CA ALA A 25 -3.56 -7.48 7.27
C ALA A 25 -5.04 -7.66 7.58
N VAL A 26 -5.82 -8.07 6.56
CA VAL A 26 -7.24 -8.40 6.72
C VAL A 26 -7.42 -9.61 7.64
N PHE A 27 -6.61 -10.66 7.48
CA PHE A 27 -6.66 -11.83 8.37
C PHE A 27 -6.39 -11.47 9.84
N ARG A 28 -5.60 -10.42 10.09
CA ARG A 28 -5.30 -9.91 11.44
C ARG A 28 -6.34 -8.91 11.96
N ASN A 29 -7.41 -8.63 11.21
CA ASN A 29 -8.41 -7.61 11.50
C ASN A 29 -7.79 -6.22 11.72
N GLU A 30 -6.75 -5.87 10.96
CA GLU A 30 -6.22 -4.51 10.96
C GLU A 30 -7.22 -3.58 10.28
N SER A 31 -7.43 -2.38 10.83
CA SER A 31 -8.30 -1.37 10.21
C SER A 31 -7.60 -0.63 9.07
N GLU A 32 -6.28 -0.42 9.19
CA GLU A 32 -5.48 0.34 8.23
C GLU A 32 -4.06 -0.24 8.08
N ALA A 33 -3.48 -0.04 6.89
CA ALA A 33 -2.11 -0.39 6.58
C ALA A 33 -1.39 0.73 5.79
N LEU A 34 -0.07 0.84 5.98
CA LEU A 34 0.78 1.79 5.25
C LEU A 34 1.64 1.08 4.22
N ILE A 35 1.57 1.51 2.95
CA ILE A 35 2.47 1.06 1.89
C ILE A 35 3.42 2.20 1.52
N ILE A 36 4.71 1.99 1.76
CA ILE A 36 5.77 2.94 1.46
C ILE A 36 6.39 2.54 0.11
N HIS A 37 6.08 3.29 -0.93
CA HIS A 37 6.57 3.05 -2.30
C HIS A 37 7.64 4.06 -2.74
N GLY A 38 7.96 5.03 -1.89
CA GLY A 38 8.88 6.12 -2.17
C GLY A 38 8.34 7.14 -3.17
N HIS A 39 9.11 8.21 -3.37
CA HIS A 39 8.77 9.26 -4.34
C HIS A 39 9.27 8.93 -5.75
N GLY A 40 10.55 8.56 -5.89
CA GLY A 40 11.17 8.10 -7.14
C GLY A 40 10.67 8.80 -8.41
N LYS A 41 10.45 8.01 -9.48
CA LYS A 41 9.72 8.45 -10.68
C LYS A 41 8.21 8.19 -10.59
N GLY A 42 7.69 7.85 -9.40
CA GLY A 42 6.29 7.52 -9.17
C GLY A 42 5.79 6.20 -9.80
N LEU A 43 6.68 5.33 -10.30
CA LEU A 43 6.27 4.06 -10.92
C LEU A 43 5.54 3.16 -9.92
N LEU A 44 6.17 2.87 -8.77
CA LEU A 44 5.58 2.08 -7.70
C LEU A 44 4.32 2.73 -7.14
N LYS A 45 4.35 4.05 -6.90
CA LYS A 45 3.16 4.82 -6.48
C LYS A 45 1.96 4.57 -7.38
N ARG A 46 2.11 4.74 -8.70
CA ARG A 46 1.01 4.55 -9.66
C ARG A 46 0.53 3.10 -9.69
N ALA A 47 1.46 2.15 -9.71
CA ALA A 47 1.13 0.72 -9.75
C ALA A 47 0.37 0.29 -8.49
N VAL A 48 0.85 0.66 -7.30
CA VAL A 48 0.21 0.38 -6.01
C VAL A 48 -1.18 0.98 -5.96
N ARG A 49 -1.33 2.29 -6.25
CA ARG A 49 -2.65 2.94 -6.21
C ARG A 49 -3.62 2.39 -7.25
N HIS A 50 -3.12 1.98 -8.42
CA HIS A 50 -3.94 1.30 -9.42
C HIS A 50 -4.44 -0.06 -8.91
N TYR A 51 -3.53 -0.90 -8.39
CA TYR A 51 -3.90 -2.18 -7.78
C TYR A 51 -4.93 -2.01 -6.65
N LEU A 52 -4.72 -1.03 -5.76
CA LEU A 52 -5.63 -0.76 -4.65
C LEU A 52 -7.05 -0.38 -5.11
N SER A 53 -7.19 0.31 -6.25
CA SER A 53 -8.50 0.68 -6.79
C SER A 53 -9.36 -0.51 -7.22
N THR A 54 -8.75 -1.66 -7.48
CA THR A 54 -9.42 -2.90 -7.88
C THR A 54 -9.25 -4.01 -6.85
N SER A 55 -8.58 -3.74 -5.73
CA SER A 55 -8.24 -4.75 -4.72
C SER A 55 -9.48 -5.16 -3.93
N PRO A 56 -9.70 -6.47 -3.70
CA PRO A 56 -10.77 -6.95 -2.83
C PRO A 56 -10.49 -6.62 -1.35
N TYR A 57 -9.24 -6.33 -0.98
CA TYR A 57 -8.83 -6.08 0.40
C TYR A 57 -8.99 -4.62 0.83
N ALA A 58 -9.05 -3.68 -0.11
CA ALA A 58 -9.11 -2.25 0.18
C ALA A 58 -10.56 -1.74 0.13
N SER A 59 -11.02 -1.08 1.19
CA SER A 59 -12.26 -0.29 1.20
C SER A 59 -12.00 1.14 0.70
N GLY A 60 -10.78 1.65 0.88
CA GLY A 60 -10.34 2.95 0.40
C GLY A 60 -8.83 3.13 0.56
N PHE A 61 -8.29 4.21 0.00
CA PHE A 61 -6.90 4.61 0.21
C PHE A 61 -6.69 6.10 0.04
N ARG A 62 -5.65 6.63 0.68
CA ARG A 62 -5.23 8.04 0.59
C ARG A 62 -3.70 8.16 0.55
N ALA A 63 -3.19 9.31 0.15
CA ALA A 63 -1.79 9.64 0.40
C ALA A 63 -1.50 9.69 1.90
N GLY A 64 -0.28 9.34 2.30
CA GLY A 64 0.18 9.52 3.67
C GLY A 64 0.22 10.99 4.07
N TYR A 65 0.02 11.27 5.35
CA TYR A 65 0.32 12.56 5.95
C TYR A 65 1.83 12.80 5.99
N PRO A 66 2.32 14.03 6.20
CA PRO A 66 3.75 14.30 6.31
C PRO A 66 4.47 13.41 7.33
N SER A 67 3.82 13.07 8.45
CA SER A 67 4.33 12.14 9.46
C SER A 67 4.35 10.66 9.04
N GLU A 68 3.63 10.29 7.97
CA GLU A 68 3.51 8.94 7.44
C GLU A 68 4.35 8.73 6.16
N GLY A 69 5.17 9.72 5.78
CA GLY A 69 5.96 9.69 4.54
C GLY A 69 5.32 10.45 3.37
N GLY A 70 4.24 11.19 3.62
CA GLY A 70 3.60 12.06 2.65
C GLY A 70 3.10 11.30 1.42
N ASP A 71 3.25 11.93 0.25
CA ASP A 71 2.87 11.32 -1.03
C ASP A 71 3.81 10.16 -1.47
N GLY A 72 4.89 9.90 -0.73
CA GLY A 72 5.77 8.74 -0.89
C GLY A 72 5.21 7.47 -0.25
N ALA A 73 4.08 7.59 0.44
CA ALA A 73 3.34 6.48 1.00
C ALA A 73 1.85 6.56 0.67
N THR A 74 1.19 5.42 0.77
CA THR A 74 -0.26 5.28 0.62
C THR A 74 -0.79 4.56 1.84
N VAL A 75 -1.75 5.19 2.53
CA VAL A 75 -2.51 4.57 3.62
C VAL A 75 -3.74 3.90 3.03
N VAL A 76 -3.96 2.65 3.38
CA VAL A 76 -5.05 1.80 2.90
C VAL A 76 -5.99 1.54 4.06
N THR A 77 -7.27 1.81 3.87
CA THR A 77 -8.34 1.35 4.75
C THR A 77 -8.76 -0.04 4.29
N LEU A 78 -8.74 -1.00 5.20
CA LEU A 78 -8.99 -2.40 4.89
C LEU A 78 -10.48 -2.73 4.93
N ARG A 79 -10.89 -3.83 4.29
CA ARG A 79 -12.24 -4.39 4.42
C ARG A 79 -12.26 -5.37 5.59
N GLU A 80 -13.35 -5.32 6.35
CA GLU A 80 -13.69 -6.29 7.41
C GLU A 80 -14.11 -7.64 6.82
#